data_AF-A0A495J960-F1
#
_entry.id   AF-A0A495J960-F1
#
_cell.length_a   1.000
_cell.length_b   1.000
_cell.length_c   1.000
_cell.angle_alpha   90.00
_cell.angle_beta   90.00
_cell.angle_gamma   90.00
#
_symmetry.space_group_name_H-M   'P 1'
#
loop_
_entity.id
_entity.type
_entity.pdbx_description
1 polymer ?
#
loop_
_entity_poly.entity_id
_entity_poly.type
_entity_poly.pdbx_seq_one_letter_code
_entity_poly.pdbx_strand_id
1 'polypeptide(L)'
;MKLKLKLWHVLLLFLPFVCGCVILEFHYRLSFEIANFLSVLTLSLIVYYQTYLVLNFNEQSGKQSKFIKINAYIPVAFFTWYLLDILYFTIITPHSGFVEGPLKKTDFNLKSWIIMGFIIHGCITYYLVNNLFVAAAIKKLTDKDTKAKFNTEFLVPIKRLIRLTLVIVIGALIGLVIFAMGKLL
;
A
#
# COMPACT_ATOMS: atom_id res chain seq x y z
N MET A 1 1.19 12.95 -18.42
CA MET A 1 1.47 11.60 -18.99
C MET A 1 0.51 10.60 -18.35
N LYS A 2 -0.40 9.96 -19.10
CA LYS A 2 -1.38 9.01 -18.52
C LYS A 2 -0.71 7.64 -18.30
N LEU A 3 -0.34 7.31 -17.07
CA LEU A 3 0.14 5.98 -16.68
C LEU A 3 -1.00 4.95 -16.83
N LYS A 4 -1.06 4.26 -17.98
CA LYS A 4 -1.95 3.11 -18.18
C LYS A 4 -1.33 1.88 -17.51
N LEU A 5 -1.85 1.52 -16.34
CA LEU A 5 -1.29 0.44 -15.56
C LEU A 5 -1.66 -0.94 -16.13
N LYS A 6 -0.85 -1.41 -17.09
CA LYS A 6 -0.81 -2.82 -17.53
C LYS A 6 -0.47 -3.75 -16.35
N LEU A 7 -0.82 -5.03 -16.47
CA LEU A 7 -0.60 -6.03 -15.42
C LEU A 7 0.85 -6.06 -14.91
N TRP A 8 1.83 -6.01 -15.82
CA TRP A 8 3.26 -5.99 -15.49
C TRP A 8 3.68 -4.79 -14.63
N HIS A 9 3.09 -3.62 -14.84
CA HIS A 9 3.37 -2.47 -13.98
C HIS A 9 2.85 -2.69 -12.56
N VAL A 10 1.76 -3.46 -12.37
CA VAL A 10 1.31 -3.81 -11.02
C VAL A 10 2.32 -4.75 -10.37
N LEU A 11 2.78 -5.77 -11.10
CA LEU A 11 3.74 -6.74 -10.57
C LEU A 11 5.05 -6.05 -10.15
N LEU A 12 5.53 -5.08 -10.92
CA LEU A 12 6.71 -4.27 -10.58
C LEU A 12 6.53 -3.45 -9.29
N LEU A 13 5.31 -2.99 -8.97
CA LEU A 13 5.05 -2.27 -7.72
C LEU A 13 5.26 -3.14 -6.47
N PHE A 14 5.14 -4.46 -6.60
CA PHE A 14 5.33 -5.42 -5.51
C PHE A 14 6.71 -6.07 -5.49
N LEU A 15 7.55 -5.79 -6.49
CA LEU A 15 8.91 -6.34 -6.56
C LEU A 15 9.75 -6.02 -5.32
N PRO A 16 9.70 -4.80 -4.72
CA PRO A 16 10.43 -4.53 -3.49
C PRO A 16 10.03 -5.46 -2.34
N PHE A 17 8.73 -5.73 -2.17
CA PHE A 17 8.23 -6.67 -1.15
C PHE A 17 8.77 -8.09 -1.36
N VAL A 18 8.74 -8.61 -2.59
CA VAL A 18 9.28 -9.96 -2.89
C VAL A 18 10.78 -10.01 -2.59
N CYS A 19 11.54 -8.98 -2.99
CA CYS A 19 12.96 -8.88 -2.64
C CYS A 19 13.16 -8.84 -1.11
N GLY A 20 12.32 -8.12 -0.37
CA GLY A 20 12.35 -8.10 1.09
C GLY A 20 12.13 -9.47 1.72
N CYS A 21 11.15 -10.24 1.24
CA CYS A 21 10.89 -11.60 1.70
C CYS A 21 12.08 -12.54 1.45
N VAL A 22 12.70 -12.48 0.26
CA VAL A 22 13.89 -13.29 -0.04
C VAL A 22 15.05 -12.89 0.87
N ILE A 23 15.30 -11.59 1.07
CA ILE A 23 16.39 -11.10 1.92
C ILE A 23 16.24 -11.57 3.39
N LEU A 24 15.01 -11.65 3.89
CA LEU A 24 14.68 -12.18 5.22
C LEU A 24 15.08 -13.65 5.41
N GLU A 25 14.98 -14.48 4.36
CA GLU A 25 15.34 -15.90 4.44
C GLU A 25 16.87 -16.11 4.49
N PHE A 26 17.67 -15.21 3.90
CA PHE A 26 19.09 -15.44 3.71
C PHE A 26 19.99 -14.91 4.84
N HIS A 27 19.64 -13.84 5.56
CA HIS A 27 20.45 -13.24 6.64
C HIS A 27 19.53 -12.81 7.80
N TYR A 28 20.02 -12.59 9.04
CA TYR A 28 19.14 -12.43 10.22
C TYR A 28 19.03 -11.03 10.88
N ARG A 29 19.92 -10.06 10.58
CA ARG A 29 19.90 -8.74 11.25
C ARG A 29 19.72 -7.57 10.27
N LEU A 30 20.70 -7.33 9.40
CA LEU A 30 20.64 -6.30 8.36
C LEU A 30 19.48 -6.56 7.37
N SER A 31 19.16 -7.83 7.18
CA SER A 31 18.06 -8.33 6.36
C SER A 31 16.67 -7.90 6.84
N PHE A 32 16.46 -7.79 8.15
CA PHE A 32 15.14 -7.49 8.70
C PHE A 32 14.78 -6.03 8.51
N GLU A 33 15.73 -5.13 8.78
CA GLU A 33 15.54 -3.68 8.58
C GLU A 33 15.35 -3.36 7.09
N ILE A 34 16.15 -3.96 6.21
CA ILE A 34 16.02 -3.83 4.76
C ILE A 34 14.67 -4.40 4.28
N ALA A 35 14.26 -5.56 4.78
CA ALA A 35 12.96 -6.12 4.39
C ALA A 35 11.77 -5.30 4.90
N ASN A 36 11.87 -4.71 6.10
CA ASN A 36 10.88 -3.80 6.63
C ASN A 36 10.79 -2.53 5.78
N PHE A 37 11.94 -1.94 5.43
CA PHE A 37 12.01 -0.81 4.51
C PHE A 37 11.36 -1.12 3.16
N LEU A 38 11.71 -2.25 2.53
CA LEU A 38 11.15 -2.66 1.24
C LEU A 38 9.64 -2.93 1.31
N SER A 39 9.15 -3.43 2.44
CA SER A 39 7.71 -3.62 2.69
C SER A 39 6.98 -2.29 2.78
N VAL A 40 7.51 -1.33 3.55
CA VAL A 40 6.91 0.01 3.68
C VAL A 40 7.02 0.81 2.38
N LEU A 41 8.11 0.67 1.63
CA LEU A 41 8.26 1.23 0.30
C LEU A 41 7.16 0.73 -0.65
N THR A 42 6.90 -0.59 -0.65
CA THR A 42 5.84 -1.20 -1.46
C THR A 42 4.47 -0.63 -1.12
N LEU A 43 4.13 -0.58 0.18
CA LEU A 43 2.86 -0.01 0.64
C LEU A 43 2.72 1.48 0.23
N SER A 44 3.80 2.25 0.37
CA SER A 44 3.83 3.66 -0.02
C SER A 44 3.57 3.84 -1.52
N LEU A 45 4.24 3.05 -2.37
CA LEU A 45 4.04 3.10 -3.83
C LEU A 45 2.60 2.78 -4.23
N ILE A 46 1.99 1.78 -3.58
CA ILE A 46 0.59 1.39 -3.82
C ILE A 46 -0.37 2.53 -3.42
N VAL A 47 -0.19 3.10 -2.22
CA VAL A 47 -1.01 4.20 -1.72
C VAL A 47 -0.88 5.44 -2.60
N TYR A 48 0.34 5.78 -3.04
CA TYR A 48 0.60 6.94 -3.88
C TYR A 48 -0.05 6.77 -5.24
N TYR A 49 0.11 5.60 -5.86
CA TYR A 49 -0.45 5.36 -7.17
C TYR A 49 -1.99 5.37 -7.15
N GLN A 50 -2.59 4.80 -6.11
CA GLN A 50 -4.04 4.83 -5.99
C GLN A 50 -4.57 6.24 -5.73
N THR A 51 -3.86 7.02 -4.90
CA THR A 51 -4.18 8.43 -4.67
C THR A 51 -4.10 9.23 -5.96
N TYR A 52 -3.05 9.02 -6.76
CA TYR A 52 -2.93 9.61 -8.10
C TYR A 52 -4.13 9.31 -9.00
N LEU A 53 -4.62 8.06 -9.02
CA LEU A 53 -5.81 7.70 -9.79
C LEU A 53 -7.08 8.39 -9.29
N VAL A 54 -7.27 8.46 -7.98
CA VAL A 54 -8.47 9.04 -7.37
C VAL A 54 -8.51 10.56 -7.55
N LEU A 55 -7.37 11.23 -7.38
CA LEU A 55 -7.25 12.67 -7.61
C LEU A 55 -7.51 13.03 -9.07
N ASN A 56 -6.90 12.30 -10.01
CA ASN A 56 -7.16 12.48 -11.44
C ASN A 56 -8.61 12.21 -11.81
N PHE A 57 -9.23 11.17 -11.22
CA PHE A 57 -10.64 10.91 -11.44
C PHE A 57 -11.51 12.05 -10.90
N ASN A 58 -11.19 12.59 -9.72
CA ASN A 58 -11.93 13.69 -9.11
C ASN A 58 -11.85 14.97 -9.96
N GLU A 59 -10.72 15.21 -10.62
CA GLU A 59 -10.54 16.34 -11.54
C GLU A 59 -11.27 16.12 -12.87
N GLN A 60 -11.17 14.93 -13.46
CA GLN A 60 -11.78 14.62 -14.76
C GLN A 60 -13.29 14.37 -14.69
N SER A 61 -13.83 13.97 -13.54
CA SER A 61 -15.26 13.70 -13.36
C SER A 61 -16.10 14.95 -13.12
N GLY A 62 -15.50 16.14 -13.03
CA GLY A 62 -16.19 17.41 -12.83
C GLY A 62 -16.80 17.61 -11.43
N LYS A 63 -16.78 16.60 -10.54
CA LYS A 63 -17.28 16.72 -9.17
C LYS A 63 -16.35 17.47 -8.21
N GLN A 64 -15.04 17.46 -8.48
CA GLN A 64 -13.99 18.17 -7.73
C GLN A 64 -14.20 18.21 -6.19
N SER A 65 -14.53 17.07 -5.58
CA SER A 65 -14.81 17.00 -4.14
C SER A 65 -13.54 17.28 -3.33
N LYS A 66 -13.56 18.35 -2.53
CA LYS A 66 -12.46 18.69 -1.60
C LYS A 66 -12.25 17.61 -0.53
N PHE A 67 -13.33 17.02 -0.04
CA PHE A 67 -13.29 15.94 0.96
C PHE A 67 -12.49 14.73 0.45
N ILE A 68 -12.72 14.32 -0.80
CA ILE A 68 -11.99 13.21 -1.41
C ILE A 68 -10.51 13.54 -1.59
N LYS A 69 -10.19 14.79 -1.96
CA LYS A 69 -8.78 15.23 -2.05
C LYS A 69 -8.09 15.10 -0.69
N ILE A 70 -8.68 15.67 0.36
CA ILE A 70 -8.11 15.64 1.72
C ILE A 70 -7.96 14.19 2.20
N ASN A 71 -9.01 13.38 2.09
CA ASN A 71 -8.98 11.98 2.52
C ASN A 71 -7.93 11.15 1.78
N ALA A 72 -7.67 11.43 0.49
CA ALA A 72 -6.64 10.74 -0.26
C ALA A 72 -5.22 11.19 0.13
N TYR A 73 -5.01 12.45 0.51
CA TYR A 73 -3.71 12.96 0.93
C TYR A 73 -3.27 12.52 2.33
N ILE A 74 -4.21 12.26 3.25
CA ILE A 74 -3.88 11.85 4.63
C ILE A 74 -3.00 10.58 4.65
N PRO A 75 -3.38 9.47 4.00
CA PRO A 75 -2.51 8.29 3.91
C PRO A 75 -1.17 8.60 3.23
N VAL A 76 -1.15 9.41 2.17
CA VAL A 76 0.09 9.77 1.47
C VAL A 76 1.05 10.50 2.40
N ALA A 77 0.59 11.51 3.13
CA ALA A 77 1.40 12.27 4.07
C ALA A 77 1.97 11.36 5.16
N PHE A 78 1.13 10.48 5.72
CA PHE A 78 1.56 9.52 6.73
C PHE A 78 2.62 8.55 6.18
N PHE A 79 2.37 7.89 5.05
CA PHE A 79 3.31 6.95 4.45
C PHE A 79 4.60 7.64 3.99
N THR A 80 4.55 8.91 3.57
CA THR A 80 5.75 9.71 3.27
C THR A 80 6.60 9.89 4.52
N TRP A 81 5.99 10.36 5.60
CA TRP A 81 6.69 10.56 6.86
C TRP A 81 7.26 9.25 7.40
N TYR A 82 6.45 8.18 7.40
CA TYR A 82 6.87 6.86 7.89
C TYR A 82 7.98 6.23 7.05
N LEU A 83 7.96 6.41 5.72
CA LEU A 83 9.04 5.95 4.84
C LEU A 83 10.35 6.70 5.11
N LEU A 84 10.29 8.02 5.36
CA LEU A 84 11.47 8.81 5.72
C LEU A 84 12.05 8.40 7.08
N ASP A 85 11.18 8.13 8.06
CA ASP A 85 11.57 7.64 9.37
C ASP A 85 12.32 6.29 9.27
N ILE A 86 11.74 5.32 8.56
CA ILE A 86 12.40 4.02 8.35
C ILE A 86 13.67 4.16 7.52
N LEU A 87 13.69 5.00 6.48
CA LEU A 87 14.89 5.26 5.69
C LEU A 87 16.05 5.79 6.56
N TYR A 88 15.75 6.72 7.47
CA TYR A 88 16.72 7.26 8.41
C TYR A 88 17.30 6.16 9.31
N PHE A 89 16.44 5.32 9.89
CA PHE A 89 16.88 4.24 10.78
C PHE A 89 17.58 3.07 10.06
N THR A 90 17.16 2.72 8.84
CA THR A 90 17.72 1.59 8.09
C THR A 90 19.01 1.93 7.35
N ILE A 91 19.17 3.16 6.84
CA ILE A 91 20.31 3.53 5.98
C ILE A 91 21.26 4.54 6.63
N ILE A 92 20.73 5.56 7.32
CA ILE A 92 21.53 6.72 7.78
C ILE A 92 22.16 6.47 9.15
N THR A 93 21.41 5.90 10.10
CA THR A 93 21.90 5.53 11.43
C THR A 93 21.64 4.04 11.70
N PRO A 94 22.35 3.13 11.01
CA PRO A 94 22.25 1.71 11.28
C PRO A 94 22.67 1.46 12.73
N HIS A 95 21.75 0.99 13.55
CA HIS A 95 22.06 0.75 14.95
C HIS A 95 23.01 -0.44 15.08
N SER A 96 24.10 -0.29 15.83
CA SER A 96 25.05 -1.36 16.11
C SER A 96 24.53 -2.40 17.14
N GLY A 97 23.29 -2.26 17.60
CA GLY A 97 22.59 -3.17 18.53
C GLY A 97 21.38 -3.86 17.89
N PHE A 98 20.77 -4.84 18.57
CA PHE A 98 19.49 -5.42 18.15
C PHE A 98 18.41 -4.32 18.24
N VAL A 99 18.23 -3.51 17.18
CA VAL A 99 17.00 -2.73 17.09
C VAL A 99 15.92 -3.67 16.64
N GLU A 100 15.10 -4.03 17.61
CA GLU A 100 13.86 -4.74 17.41
C GLU A 100 12.96 -3.81 16.60
N GLY A 101 12.91 -4.04 15.28
CA GLY A 101 11.95 -3.36 14.43
C GLY A 101 10.52 -3.58 14.93
N PRO A 102 9.55 -2.75 14.51
CA PRO A 102 8.17 -2.77 15.02
C PRO A 102 7.44 -4.11 14.82
N LEU A 103 7.97 -4.99 13.99
CA LEU A 103 7.48 -6.35 13.76
C LEU A 103 7.94 -7.37 14.82
N LYS A 104 8.99 -7.06 15.62
CA LYS A 104 9.53 -7.98 16.63
C LYS A 104 9.24 -7.56 18.07
N LYS A 105 8.98 -6.26 18.31
CA LYS A 105 8.54 -5.74 19.61
C LYS A 105 7.07 -5.37 19.56
N THR A 106 6.21 -6.31 19.96
CA THR A 106 4.80 -6.04 20.31
C THR A 106 4.70 -5.31 21.66
N ASP A 107 5.54 -4.30 21.87
CA ASP A 107 5.32 -3.35 22.94
C ASP A 107 4.22 -2.41 22.46
N PHE A 108 2.97 -2.72 22.82
CA PHE A 108 1.76 -1.96 22.49
C PHE A 108 1.75 -0.57 23.17
N ASN A 109 2.74 0.26 22.86
CA ASN A 109 2.84 1.63 23.33
C ASN A 109 1.98 2.57 22.45
N LEU A 110 1.72 3.79 22.94
CA LEU A 110 0.87 4.76 22.24
C LEU A 110 1.34 5.06 20.81
N LYS A 111 2.65 5.08 20.55
CA LYS A 111 3.21 5.32 19.22
C LYS A 111 2.84 4.19 18.25
N SER A 112 2.95 2.94 18.69
CA SER A 112 2.54 1.76 17.91
C SER A 112 1.05 1.77 17.57
N TRP A 113 0.19 2.21 18.50
CA TRP A 113 -1.26 2.36 18.25
C TRP A 113 -1.58 3.45 17.22
N ILE A 114 -0.87 4.59 17.28
CA ILE A 114 -1.03 5.67 16.30
C ILE A 114 -0.63 5.19 14.90
N ILE A 115 0.53 4.54 14.78
CA ILE A 115 1.01 3.96 13.50
C ILE A 115 -0.02 2.95 12.97
N MET A 116 -0.48 2.02 13.81
CA MET A 116 -1.47 1.03 13.40
C MET A 116 -2.79 1.68 12.97
N GLY A 117 -3.26 2.69 13.68
CA GLY A 117 -4.46 3.46 13.32
C GLY A 117 -4.34 4.10 11.95
N PHE A 118 -3.20 4.71 11.61
CA PHE A 118 -2.96 5.29 10.30
C PHE A 118 -2.78 4.25 9.19
N ILE A 119 -2.17 3.10 9.47
CA ILE A 119 -2.12 1.98 8.53
C ILE A 119 -3.54 1.48 8.22
N ILE A 120 -4.36 1.26 9.25
CA ILE A 120 -5.76 0.86 9.10
C ILE A 120 -6.54 1.92 8.31
N HIS A 121 -6.37 3.20 8.62
CA HIS A 121 -6.99 4.29 7.88
C HIS A 121 -6.57 4.29 6.40
N GLY A 122 -5.27 4.11 6.13
CA GLY A 122 -4.74 3.95 4.77
C GLY A 122 -5.38 2.78 4.03
N CYS A 123 -5.49 1.62 4.68
CA CYS A 123 -6.17 0.44 4.15
C CYS A 123 -7.66 0.71 3.87
N ILE A 124 -8.40 1.31 4.80
CA ILE A 124 -9.84 1.62 4.61
C ILE A 124 -10.02 2.59 3.45
N THR A 125 -9.23 3.66 3.41
CA THR A 125 -9.25 4.63 2.32
C THR A 125 -8.93 3.96 1.00
N TYR A 126 -7.93 3.07 0.99
CA TYR A 126 -7.50 2.34 -0.18
C TYR A 126 -8.54 1.33 -0.68
N TYR A 127 -8.94 0.37 0.15
CA TYR A 127 -9.80 -0.73 -0.27
C TYR A 127 -11.26 -0.32 -0.45
N LEU A 128 -11.75 0.62 0.34
CA LEU A 128 -13.18 0.92 0.44
C LEU A 128 -13.51 2.30 -0.12
N VAL A 129 -12.99 3.37 0.49
CA VAL A 129 -13.46 4.74 0.20
C VAL A 129 -13.21 5.11 -1.26
N ASN A 130 -11.98 4.90 -1.74
CA ASN A 130 -11.57 5.26 -3.09
C ASN A 130 -12.28 4.43 -4.17
N ASN A 131 -12.40 3.12 -3.95
CA ASN A 131 -13.09 2.22 -4.88
C ASN A 131 -14.60 2.50 -4.94
N LEU A 132 -15.25 2.68 -3.79
CA LEU A 132 -16.68 3.02 -3.72
C LEU A 132 -16.96 4.38 -4.35
N PHE A 133 -16.11 5.38 -4.09
CA PHE A 133 -16.22 6.70 -4.69
C PHE A 133 -16.18 6.63 -6.22
N VAL A 134 -15.14 6.00 -6.79
CA VAL A 134 -14.98 5.89 -8.25
C VAL A 134 -16.12 5.06 -8.86
N ALA A 135 -16.48 3.92 -8.26
CA ALA A 135 -17.57 3.08 -8.75
C ALA A 135 -18.93 3.80 -8.72
N ALA A 136 -19.26 4.48 -7.63
CA ALA A 136 -20.51 5.22 -7.48
C ALA A 136 -20.58 6.42 -8.43
N ALA A 137 -19.46 7.12 -8.64
CA ALA A 137 -19.41 8.22 -9.58
C ALA A 137 -19.57 7.76 -11.03
N ILE A 138 -18.94 6.64 -11.43
CA ILE A 138 -19.10 6.07 -12.77
C ILE A 138 -20.52 5.53 -12.98
N LYS A 139 -21.15 4.94 -11.95
CA LYS A 139 -22.53 4.45 -12.05
C LYS A 139 -23.53 5.55 -12.40
N LYS A 140 -23.27 6.78 -11.95
CA LYS A 140 -24.10 7.98 -12.19
C LYS A 140 -23.91 8.60 -13.58
N LEU A 141 -22.93 8.14 -14.37
CA LEU A 141 -22.75 8.61 -15.75
C LEU A 141 -23.80 7.98 -16.67
N THR A 142 -24.51 8.83 -17.42
CA THR A 142 -25.51 8.45 -18.42
C THR A 142 -24.89 8.10 -19.77
N ASP A 143 -23.84 8.82 -20.18
CA ASP A 143 -23.17 8.59 -21.46
C ASP A 143 -22.37 7.27 -21.46
N LYS A 144 -22.60 6.42 -22.46
CA LYS A 144 -22.01 5.07 -22.54
C LYS A 144 -20.50 5.12 -22.83
N ASP A 145 -20.07 6.01 -23.71
CA ASP A 145 -18.67 6.08 -24.14
C ASP A 145 -17.78 6.66 -23.04
N THR A 146 -18.24 7.73 -22.40
CA THR A 146 -17.60 8.32 -21.23
C THR A 146 -17.54 7.34 -20.06
N LYS A 147 -18.61 6.57 -19.83
CA LYS A 147 -18.63 5.52 -18.81
C LYS A 147 -17.65 4.39 -19.11
N ALA A 148 -17.53 3.94 -20.36
CA ALA A 148 -16.56 2.94 -20.76
C ALA A 148 -15.12 3.44 -20.59
N LYS A 149 -14.86 4.69 -20.94
CA LYS A 149 -13.56 5.35 -20.74
C LYS A 149 -13.18 5.44 -19.25
N PHE A 150 -14.07 5.93 -18.39
CA PHE A 150 -13.77 6.03 -16.96
C PHE A 150 -13.60 4.65 -16.30
N ASN A 151 -14.36 3.64 -16.73
CA ASN A 151 -14.18 2.27 -16.26
C ASN A 151 -12.79 1.73 -16.58
N THR A 152 -12.35 1.90 -17.82
CA THR A 152 -11.06 1.37 -18.28
C THR A 152 -9.86 2.15 -17.74
N GLU A 153 -9.98 3.48 -17.62
CA GLU A 153 -8.88 4.33 -17.15
C GLU A 153 -8.73 4.37 -15.62
N PHE A 154 -9.80 4.16 -14.85
CA PHE A 154 -9.76 4.34 -13.39
C PHE A 154 -10.24 3.12 -12.60
N LEU A 155 -11.45 2.63 -12.87
CA LEU A 155 -12.03 1.56 -12.06
C LEU A 155 -11.29 0.22 -12.21
N VAL A 156 -10.94 -0.15 -13.45
CA VAL A 156 -10.21 -1.39 -13.73
C VAL A 156 -8.82 -1.39 -13.06
N PRO A 157 -7.99 -0.34 -13.20
CA PRO A 157 -6.74 -0.23 -12.46
C PRO A 157 -6.89 -0.32 -10.93
N ILE A 158 -7.86 0.40 -10.34
CA ILE A 158 -8.12 0.36 -8.89
C ILE A 158 -8.49 -1.06 -8.45
N LYS A 159 -9.41 -1.73 -9.16
CA LYS A 159 -9.80 -3.11 -8.84
C LYS A 159 -8.65 -4.09 -9.01
N ARG A 160 -7.80 -3.91 -10.01
CA ARG A 160 -6.62 -4.77 -10.24
C ARG A 160 -5.62 -4.66 -9.09
N LEU A 161 -5.34 -3.44 -8.64
CA LEU A 161 -4.48 -3.17 -7.49
C LEU A 161 -5.03 -3.83 -6.22
N ILE A 162 -6.33 -3.64 -5.93
CA ILE A 162 -6.99 -4.26 -4.79
C ILE A 162 -6.86 -5.79 -4.81
N ARG A 163 -7.17 -6.44 -5.95
CA ARG A 163 -7.09 -7.90 -6.08
C ARG A 163 -5.68 -8.42 -5.87
N LEU A 164 -4.68 -7.81 -6.50
CA LEU A 164 -3.29 -8.25 -6.36
C LEU A 164 -2.77 -8.05 -4.94
N THR A 165 -3.14 -6.93 -4.30
CA THR A 165 -2.78 -6.70 -2.89
C THR A 165 -3.41 -7.77 -1.99
N LEU A 166 -4.68 -8.13 -2.21
CA LEU A 166 -5.36 -9.20 -1.46
C LEU A 166 -4.69 -10.56 -1.67
N VAL A 167 -4.35 -10.92 -2.91
CA VAL A 167 -3.65 -12.18 -3.22
C VAL A 167 -2.32 -12.26 -2.48
N ILE A 168 -1.56 -11.16 -2.45
CA ILE A 168 -0.25 -11.12 -1.79
C ILE A 168 -0.39 -11.19 -0.26
N VAL A 169 -1.35 -10.46 0.32
CA VAL A 169 -1.60 -10.51 1.78
C VAL A 169 -2.08 -11.89 2.21
N ILE A 170 -3.04 -12.48 1.48
CA ILE A 170 -3.54 -13.83 1.77
C ILE A 170 -2.42 -14.87 1.57
N GLY A 171 -1.63 -14.76 0.50
CA GLY A 171 -0.50 -15.64 0.26
C GLY A 171 0.55 -15.55 1.37
N ALA A 172 0.86 -14.35 1.84
CA ALA A 172 1.77 -14.13 2.97
C ALA A 172 1.23 -14.71 4.28
N LEU A 173 -0.07 -14.55 4.56
CA LEU A 173 -0.72 -15.13 5.75
C LEU A 173 -0.71 -16.66 5.71
N ILE A 174 -1.02 -17.27 4.57
CA ILE A 174 -0.97 -18.73 4.40
C ILE A 174 0.46 -19.24 4.60
N GLY A 175 1.45 -18.56 3.99
CA GLY A 175 2.87 -18.90 4.18
C GLY A 175 3.30 -18.84 5.64
N LEU A 176 2.86 -17.80 6.38
CA LEU A 176 3.08 -17.65 7.82
C LEU A 176 2.50 -18.82 8.63
N VAL A 177 1.26 -19.22 8.33
CA VAL A 177 0.60 -20.35 9.02
C VAL A 177 1.34 -21.66 8.75
N ILE A 178 1.70 -21.94 7.49
CA ILE A 178 2.45 -23.15 7.12
C ILE A 178 3.80 -23.18 7.83
N PHE A 179 4.54 -22.06 7.85
CA PHE A 179 5.82 -21.96 8.55
C PHE A 179 5.68 -22.14 10.06
N ALA A 180 4.64 -21.56 10.67
CA ALA A 180 4.37 -21.71 12.09
C ALA A 180 4.04 -23.18 12.45
N MET A 181 3.25 -23.87 11.63
CA MET A 181 2.94 -25.29 11.81
C MET A 181 4.18 -26.19 11.58
N GLY A 182 5.05 -25.85 10.63
CA GLY A 182 6.27 -26.61 10.37
C GLY A 182 7.34 -26.48 11.47
N LYS A 183 7.28 -25.45 12.31
CA LYS A 183 8.14 -25.30 13.52
C LYS A 183 7.61 -26.01 14.76
N LEU A 184 6.37 -26.52 14.71
CA LEU A 184 5.71 -27.25 15.80
C LEU A 184 5.85 -28.78 15.69
N LEU A 185 6.48 -29.26 14.60
CA LEU A 185 6.88 -30.66 14.35
C LEU A 185 8.39 -30.79 14.56
#